data_AF-A0A7D3WXK4-F1
#
_entry.id   AF-A0A7D3WXK4-F1
#
_cell.length_a   1.000
_cell.length_b   1.000
_cell.length_c   1.000
_cell.angle_alpha   90.00
_cell.angle_beta   90.00
_cell.angle_gamma   90.00
#
_symmetry.space_group_name_H-M   'P 1'
#
loop_
_entity.id
_entity.type
_entity.pdbx_description
1 polymer ?
#
loop_
_entity_poly.entity_id
_entity_poly.type
_entity_poly.pdbx_seq_one_letter_code
_entity_poly.pdbx_strand_id
1 'polypeptide(L)'
;MAFIPEPGKPYNLFVQHSGKVLGISRIIRGAKLQQQTFDPAMPQSQQFVFHQVGFREYMIQVHGHNLVLDVSDSAQHSGDVLCLWTRNGDDSNGNQRFKFIYGGPGYYYIRCSVSGKMLDVMMASQDDKAVVIQYEQAPNANAGNQHFRPVLSGADYSHAETMPFVPEVNSERLRDTVISMAGAVPEVGSGLKGLIGFLWPKGQSTVFDQMRNYVETLVKELIEENNLLQIQNKLNGFHDNAVVYEKTSATTKQKSEYFTGMLREVNNLKHDVINAQHPEKRLTYLVSVGSLALGTLREQCVRYQYIYGIPDPDAADHLAQFDTAFADYTAACILSRQRALEWRLKKIGWREEDKTIGLGNSKYTYFASDSYDGWSASMYRTTSGDGTPNARQRMQVVLQNRIEQVTAQFGAELDVLLAPSRTWKYLHPNRTQQPTTQRKTLAMGTYGSKEGVAFSDESAAAGKRITAIVIHAGLWIDGMHLCYDGAPTAMHGGGAATARCLTCSPTKRLCRSTAGRRTA
;
A
#
# COMPACT_ATOMS: atom_id res chain seq x y z
N MET A 1 2.34 -4.42 -3.95
CA MET A 1 1.37 -5.17 -4.78
C MET A 1 1.64 -4.95 -6.26
N ALA A 2 0.98 -5.69 -7.18
CA ALA A 2 1.14 -5.50 -8.61
C ALA A 2 0.13 -4.46 -9.13
N PHE A 3 0.56 -3.51 -9.96
CA PHE A 3 -0.36 -2.63 -10.66
C PHE A 3 -1.09 -3.43 -11.75
N ILE A 4 -2.42 -3.40 -11.76
CA ILE A 4 -3.26 -3.97 -12.81
C ILE A 4 -4.28 -2.90 -13.22
N PRO A 5 -4.11 -2.28 -14.40
CA PRO A 5 -5.02 -1.24 -14.88
C PRO A 5 -6.35 -1.84 -15.35
N GLU A 6 -7.42 -1.05 -15.28
CA GLU A 6 -8.67 -1.35 -15.94
C GLU A 6 -8.51 -1.32 -17.46
N PRO A 7 -8.91 -2.39 -18.16
CA PRO A 7 -8.82 -2.42 -19.61
C PRO A 7 -9.54 -1.21 -20.25
N GLY A 8 -8.78 -0.43 -21.02
CA GLY A 8 -9.30 0.69 -21.80
C GLY A 8 -9.62 1.96 -21.01
N LYS A 9 -9.45 1.99 -19.68
CA LYS A 9 -9.71 3.19 -18.89
C LYS A 9 -8.50 4.12 -18.81
N PRO A 10 -8.71 5.45 -18.80
CA PRO A 10 -7.65 6.43 -18.62
C PRO A 10 -7.17 6.52 -17.18
N TYR A 11 -5.88 6.82 -17.01
CA TYR A 11 -5.23 7.06 -15.74
C TYR A 11 -4.34 8.30 -15.81
N ASN A 12 -4.27 9.05 -14.71
CA ASN A 12 -3.23 10.04 -14.49
C ASN A 12 -2.06 9.40 -13.73
N LEU A 13 -0.82 9.80 -14.05
CA LEU A 13 0.39 9.30 -13.39
C LEU A 13 1.00 10.39 -12.51
N PHE A 14 0.89 10.26 -11.20
CA PHE A 14 1.33 11.26 -10.23
C PHE A 14 2.75 11.04 -9.73
N VAL A 15 3.56 12.08 -9.71
CA VAL A 15 4.93 12.05 -9.21
C VAL A 15 4.95 12.31 -7.71
N GLN A 16 5.59 11.44 -6.92
CA GLN A 16 5.54 11.52 -5.46
C GLN A 16 6.12 12.82 -4.89
N HIS A 17 7.30 13.26 -5.34
CA HIS A 17 8.00 14.40 -4.71
C HIS A 17 7.37 15.76 -5.01
N SER A 18 6.73 15.93 -6.17
CA SER A 18 6.16 17.21 -6.61
C SER A 18 4.63 17.25 -6.51
N GLY A 19 3.96 16.09 -6.41
CA GLY A 19 2.50 15.98 -6.49
C GLY A 19 1.92 16.25 -7.88
N LYS A 20 2.77 16.54 -8.87
CA LYS A 20 2.39 16.85 -10.25
C LYS A 20 2.07 15.58 -11.04
N VAL A 21 1.41 15.74 -12.18
CA VAL A 21 1.10 14.64 -13.09
C VAL A 21 2.07 14.58 -14.25
N LEU A 22 2.30 13.39 -14.78
CA LEU A 22 2.93 13.24 -16.08
C LEU A 22 1.98 13.71 -17.17
N GLY A 23 2.51 14.39 -18.17
CA GLY A 23 1.75 14.93 -19.26
C GLY A 23 2.62 15.35 -20.43
N ILE A 24 1.96 15.81 -21.49
CA ILE A 24 2.57 16.06 -22.80
C ILE A 24 1.92 17.31 -23.38
N SER A 25 2.68 18.41 -23.53
CA SER A 25 2.09 19.70 -23.94
C SER A 25 1.55 19.70 -25.37
N ARG A 26 2.13 18.88 -26.25
CA ARG A 26 1.67 18.74 -27.63
C ARG A 26 1.84 17.29 -28.05
N ILE A 27 0.74 16.63 -28.37
CA ILE A 27 0.69 15.19 -28.66
C ILE A 27 1.12 14.96 -30.11
N ILE A 28 2.43 14.90 -30.34
CA ILE A 28 3.08 14.62 -31.63
C ILE A 28 4.24 13.65 -31.43
N ARG A 29 4.71 13.00 -32.51
CA ARG A 29 5.92 12.15 -32.44
C ARG A 29 7.13 12.97 -31.99
N GLY A 30 7.96 12.38 -31.14
CA GLY A 30 9.12 13.00 -30.51
C GLY A 30 8.80 13.97 -29.37
N ALA A 31 7.51 14.22 -29.06
CA ALA A 31 7.15 15.05 -27.92
C ALA A 31 7.66 14.41 -26.62
N LYS A 32 8.29 15.22 -25.78
CA LYS A 32 8.88 14.75 -24.52
C LYS A 32 7.79 14.56 -23.47
N LEU A 33 7.90 13.48 -22.70
CA LEU A 33 7.16 13.33 -21.46
C LEU A 33 7.72 14.29 -20.43
N GLN A 34 6.84 14.92 -19.66
CA GLN A 34 7.20 15.93 -18.67
C GLN A 34 6.22 15.86 -17.50
N GLN A 35 6.61 16.40 -16.34
CA GLN A 35 5.64 16.66 -15.30
C GLN A 35 4.94 18.00 -15.53
N GLN A 36 3.71 18.12 -15.07
CA GLN A 36 2.89 19.32 -15.17
C GLN A 36 1.92 19.40 -13.99
N THR A 37 1.53 20.62 -13.64
CA THR A 37 0.31 20.85 -12.86
C THR A 37 -0.85 20.15 -13.56
N PHE A 38 -1.63 19.35 -12.83
CA PHE A 38 -2.80 18.72 -13.44
C PHE A 38 -3.84 19.78 -13.76
N ASP A 39 -4.52 19.54 -14.86
CA ASP A 39 -5.64 20.33 -15.30
C ASP A 39 -6.79 19.40 -15.71
N PRO A 40 -7.91 19.38 -14.98
CA PRO A 40 -9.06 18.53 -15.32
C PRO A 40 -9.68 18.93 -16.66
N ALA A 41 -9.44 20.16 -17.14
CA ALA A 41 -9.90 20.64 -18.44
C ALA A 41 -8.97 20.21 -19.60
N MET A 42 -7.81 19.60 -19.33
CA MET A 42 -6.90 19.05 -20.34
C MET A 42 -6.71 17.52 -20.22
N PRO A 43 -7.80 16.73 -20.31
CA PRO A 43 -7.76 15.29 -20.02
C PRO A 43 -6.81 14.52 -20.95
N GLN A 44 -6.81 14.81 -22.26
CA GLN A 44 -6.07 14.01 -23.23
C GLN A 44 -4.54 14.12 -23.08
N SER A 45 -4.01 15.27 -22.66
CA SER A 45 -2.56 15.49 -22.52
C SER A 45 -1.95 14.94 -21.23
N GLN A 46 -2.78 14.51 -20.27
CA GLN A 46 -2.34 14.07 -18.93
C GLN A 46 -2.87 12.69 -18.54
N GLN A 47 -3.61 12.04 -19.45
CA GLN A 47 -4.21 10.73 -19.24
C GLN A 47 -3.57 9.68 -20.12
N PHE A 48 -3.39 8.50 -19.55
CA PHE A 48 -2.76 7.36 -20.19
C PHE A 48 -3.64 6.13 -20.09
N VAL A 49 -3.69 5.34 -21.16
CA VAL A 49 -4.30 4.02 -21.19
C VAL A 49 -3.19 2.99 -21.24
N PHE A 50 -3.36 1.92 -20.48
CA PHE A 50 -2.37 0.85 -20.40
C PHE A 50 -2.79 -0.35 -21.24
N HIS A 51 -1.96 -0.74 -22.18
CA HIS A 51 -2.16 -1.94 -22.99
C HIS A 51 -1.19 -3.01 -22.54
N GLN A 52 -1.71 -4.10 -21.98
CA GLN A 52 -0.87 -5.21 -21.52
C GLN A 52 -0.23 -5.93 -22.72
N VAL A 53 1.09 -6.02 -22.73
CA VAL A 53 1.90 -6.65 -23.79
C VAL A 53 2.77 -7.80 -23.29
N GLY A 54 2.73 -8.06 -21.99
CA GLY A 54 3.44 -9.16 -21.36
C GLY A 54 3.07 -9.32 -19.89
N PHE A 55 3.82 -10.17 -19.18
CA PHE A 55 3.61 -10.37 -17.76
C PHE A 55 3.97 -9.10 -16.97
N ARG A 56 2.94 -8.33 -16.57
CA ARG A 56 3.05 -7.01 -15.93
C ARG A 56 3.84 -5.99 -16.76
N GLU A 57 3.87 -6.17 -18.06
CA GLU A 57 4.43 -5.22 -19.04
C GLU A 57 3.28 -4.52 -19.75
N TYR A 58 3.39 -3.21 -19.80
CA TYR A 58 2.39 -2.35 -20.42
C TYR A 58 3.05 -1.43 -21.44
N MET A 59 2.40 -1.24 -22.57
CA MET A 59 2.55 -0.02 -23.34
C MET A 59 1.70 1.06 -22.68
N ILE A 60 2.27 2.25 -22.53
CA ILE A 60 1.61 3.41 -21.94
C ILE A 60 1.20 4.33 -23.10
N GLN A 61 -0.08 4.30 -23.47
CA GLN A 61 -0.63 5.06 -24.58
C GLN A 61 -1.25 6.36 -24.06
N VAL A 62 -1.10 7.45 -24.80
CA VAL A 62 -1.82 8.70 -24.48
C VAL A 62 -3.31 8.51 -24.77
N HIS A 63 -4.17 8.85 -23.81
CA HIS A 63 -5.61 8.65 -23.96
C HIS A 63 -6.17 9.39 -25.17
N GLY A 64 -6.93 8.68 -26.01
CA GLY A 64 -7.51 9.25 -27.25
C GLY A 64 -6.53 9.36 -28.43
N HIS A 65 -5.29 8.88 -28.32
CA HIS A 65 -4.29 8.96 -29.39
C HIS A 65 -3.56 7.63 -29.61
N ASN A 66 -3.02 7.41 -30.81
CA ASN A 66 -2.28 6.19 -31.18
C ASN A 66 -0.76 6.27 -30.87
N LEU A 67 -0.35 7.25 -30.07
CA LEU A 67 1.05 7.44 -29.67
C LEU A 67 1.29 6.84 -28.29
N VAL A 68 2.41 6.15 -28.16
CA VAL A 68 2.84 5.47 -26.93
C VAL A 68 4.11 6.07 -26.39
N LEU A 69 4.34 5.88 -25.09
CA LEU A 69 5.59 6.20 -24.45
C LEU A 69 6.73 5.33 -25.00
N ASP A 70 7.88 5.96 -25.22
CA ASP A 70 9.06 5.37 -25.85
C ASP A 70 10.33 5.95 -25.22
N VAL A 71 11.31 5.10 -24.93
CA VAL A 71 12.69 5.54 -24.66
C VAL A 71 13.38 5.78 -26.00
N SER A 72 13.68 7.06 -26.29
CA SER A 72 14.20 7.50 -27.59
C SER A 72 15.37 6.64 -28.07
N ASP A 73 15.33 6.25 -29.34
CA ASP A 73 16.35 5.47 -30.04
C ASP A 73 16.73 4.14 -29.34
N SER A 74 15.84 3.59 -28.51
CA SER A 74 16.11 2.44 -27.65
C SER A 74 17.36 2.61 -26.78
N ALA A 75 17.68 3.87 -26.44
CA ALA A 75 18.85 4.21 -25.67
C ALA A 75 18.81 3.57 -24.27
N GLN A 76 19.98 3.31 -23.69
CA GLN A 76 20.11 2.54 -22.43
C GLN A 76 20.90 3.29 -21.35
N HIS A 77 21.22 4.55 -21.58
CA HIS A 77 21.97 5.39 -20.66
C HIS A 77 21.03 6.15 -19.71
N SER A 78 21.57 6.49 -18.54
CA SER A 78 20.89 7.38 -17.62
C SER A 78 20.89 8.80 -18.20
N GLY A 79 19.75 9.47 -18.18
CA GLY A 79 19.57 10.79 -18.80
C GLY A 79 18.85 10.77 -20.13
N ASP A 80 18.66 9.59 -20.75
CA ASP A 80 17.92 9.50 -22.01
C ASP A 80 16.44 9.85 -21.80
N VAL A 81 15.87 10.57 -22.75
CA VAL A 81 14.54 11.17 -22.62
C VAL A 81 13.44 10.18 -22.94
N LEU A 82 12.34 10.28 -22.21
CA LEU A 82 11.09 9.63 -22.57
C LEU A 82 10.31 10.52 -23.55
N CYS A 83 9.87 9.93 -24.66
CA CYS A 83 9.16 10.62 -25.71
C CYS A 83 7.91 9.87 -26.17
N LEU A 84 7.11 10.50 -27.02
CA LEU A 84 6.05 9.84 -27.76
C LEU A 84 6.53 9.32 -29.08
N TRP A 85 6.17 8.08 -29.38
CA TRP A 85 6.39 7.50 -30.68
C TRP A 85 5.17 6.73 -31.16
N THR A 86 5.16 6.41 -32.46
CA THR A 86 4.21 5.41 -32.94
C THR A 86 4.54 4.06 -32.36
N ARG A 87 3.49 3.31 -32.01
CA ARG A 87 3.63 1.91 -31.62
C ARG A 87 4.43 1.15 -32.69
N ASN A 88 5.45 0.42 -32.25
CA ASN A 88 6.21 -0.46 -33.12
C ASN A 88 5.34 -1.68 -33.53
N GLY A 89 5.42 -2.07 -34.80
CA GLY A 89 4.49 -3.03 -35.42
C GLY A 89 4.62 -4.47 -34.92
N ASP A 90 5.74 -4.82 -34.32
CA ASP A 90 5.91 -6.02 -33.52
C ASP A 90 6.16 -5.63 -32.07
N ASP A 91 5.50 -6.32 -31.14
CA ASP A 91 5.70 -6.01 -29.72
C ASP A 91 7.16 -6.29 -29.30
N SER A 92 8.02 -6.90 -30.13
CA SER A 92 9.39 -7.32 -29.80
C SER A 92 10.33 -6.19 -29.32
N ASN A 93 10.06 -4.93 -29.70
CA ASN A 93 10.89 -3.80 -29.30
C ASN A 93 10.56 -3.33 -27.87
N GLY A 94 11.42 -3.65 -26.91
CA GLY A 94 11.12 -3.43 -25.49
C GLY A 94 11.35 -2.00 -24.96
N ASN A 95 11.70 -1.03 -25.82
CA ASN A 95 11.84 0.39 -25.46
C ASN A 95 10.48 1.10 -25.27
N GLN A 96 9.38 0.50 -25.74
CA GLN A 96 7.99 0.93 -25.52
C GLN A 96 7.27 0.10 -24.45
N ARG A 97 7.99 -0.79 -23.77
CA ARG A 97 7.45 -1.71 -22.76
C ARG A 97 7.89 -1.28 -21.37
N PHE A 98 6.92 -1.15 -20.47
CA PHE A 98 7.17 -0.69 -19.12
C PHE A 98 6.61 -1.64 -18.06
N LYS A 99 7.42 -1.94 -17.05
CA LYS A 99 7.04 -2.74 -15.87
C LYS A 99 6.78 -1.83 -14.69
N PHE A 100 5.62 -2.00 -14.06
CA PHE A 100 5.29 -1.32 -12.81
C PHE A 100 5.82 -2.14 -11.63
N ILE A 101 6.84 -1.60 -10.96
CA ILE A 101 7.47 -2.20 -9.79
C ILE A 101 7.04 -1.40 -8.57
N TYR A 102 6.34 -2.04 -7.64
CA TYR A 102 5.87 -1.37 -6.43
C TYR A 102 7.01 -0.66 -5.68
N GLY A 103 6.93 0.65 -5.52
CA GLY A 103 7.86 1.50 -4.76
C GLY A 103 7.45 1.71 -3.31
N GLY A 104 6.42 0.99 -2.85
CA GLY A 104 5.78 1.26 -1.56
C GLY A 104 4.53 2.12 -1.75
N PRO A 105 4.01 2.75 -0.70
CA PRO A 105 2.62 3.25 -0.48
C PRO A 105 1.76 3.61 -1.72
N GLY A 106 1.36 2.62 -2.53
CA GLY A 106 0.60 2.87 -3.78
C GLY A 106 1.40 3.53 -4.93
N TYR A 107 2.70 3.75 -4.75
CA TYR A 107 3.61 4.24 -5.78
C TYR A 107 4.34 3.09 -6.47
N TYR A 108 4.77 3.34 -7.70
CA TYR A 108 5.47 2.40 -8.54
C TYR A 108 6.67 3.08 -9.19
N TYR A 109 7.78 2.38 -9.25
CA TYR A 109 8.75 2.63 -10.31
C TYR A 109 8.14 2.14 -11.63
N ILE A 110 8.34 2.91 -12.68
CA ILE A 110 8.00 2.50 -14.04
C ILE A 110 9.32 2.19 -14.75
N ARG A 111 9.59 0.90 -14.94
CA ARG A 111 10.86 0.41 -15.48
C ARG A 111 10.74 0.14 -16.96
N CYS A 112 11.62 0.73 -17.79
CA CYS A 112 11.75 0.32 -19.19
C CYS A 112 12.28 -1.12 -19.27
N SER A 113 11.63 -1.97 -20.07
CA SER A 113 11.99 -3.39 -20.17
C SER A 113 13.35 -3.62 -20.85
N VAL A 114 13.79 -2.74 -21.75
CA VAL A 114 15.09 -2.86 -22.44
C VAL A 114 16.24 -2.39 -21.56
N SER A 115 16.18 -1.16 -21.04
CA SER A 115 17.31 -0.60 -20.30
C SER A 115 17.37 -1.06 -18.84
N GLY A 116 16.25 -1.56 -18.29
CA GLY A 116 16.11 -1.88 -16.87
C GLY A 116 16.08 -0.64 -15.96
N LYS A 117 16.09 0.57 -16.53
CA LYS A 117 16.08 1.86 -15.83
C LYS A 117 14.67 2.34 -15.54
N MET A 118 14.56 3.23 -14.55
CA MET A 118 13.29 3.78 -14.09
C MET A 118 13.02 5.11 -14.76
N LEU A 119 11.75 5.42 -15.02
CA LEU A 119 11.34 6.80 -15.25
C LEU A 119 11.78 7.66 -14.06
N ASP A 120 12.22 8.88 -14.36
CA ASP A 120 12.79 9.82 -13.41
C ASP A 120 12.45 11.23 -13.87
N VAL A 121 11.85 12.04 -13.00
CA VAL A 121 11.74 13.48 -13.22
C VAL A 121 13.13 14.09 -13.01
N MET A 122 13.69 14.58 -14.11
CA MET A 122 15.08 15.03 -14.17
C MET A 122 15.41 15.99 -13.03
N MET A 123 16.51 15.68 -12.32
CA MET A 123 17.03 16.47 -11.19
C MET A 123 16.05 16.65 -10.02
N ALA A 124 15.00 15.83 -9.93
CA ALA A 124 13.92 16.01 -8.96
C ALA A 124 13.34 17.44 -8.95
N SER A 125 13.32 18.09 -10.12
CA SER A 125 12.74 19.42 -10.27
C SER A 125 11.27 19.40 -9.85
N GLN A 126 10.81 20.47 -9.20
CA GLN A 126 9.39 20.67 -8.88
C GLN A 126 8.67 21.52 -9.93
N ASP A 127 9.37 21.97 -10.98
CA ASP A 127 8.83 22.91 -11.96
C ASP A 127 7.95 22.22 -13.01
N ASP A 128 6.98 22.96 -13.55
CA ASP A 128 6.22 22.49 -14.70
C ASP A 128 7.13 22.33 -15.91
N LYS A 129 6.82 21.34 -16.74
CA LYS A 129 7.57 20.99 -17.95
C LYS A 129 8.97 20.42 -17.70
N ALA A 130 9.30 20.08 -16.45
CA ALA A 130 10.50 19.30 -16.18
C ALA A 130 10.40 17.95 -16.91
N VAL A 131 11.43 17.64 -17.69
CA VAL A 131 11.47 16.48 -18.58
C VAL A 131 11.59 15.19 -17.77
N VAL A 132 10.89 14.15 -18.22
CA VAL A 132 11.06 12.78 -17.71
C VAL A 132 12.12 12.07 -18.54
N ILE A 133 13.09 11.50 -17.83
CA ILE A 133 14.20 10.72 -18.37
C ILE A 133 14.15 9.30 -17.82
N GLN A 134 14.96 8.39 -18.36
CA GLN A 134 15.28 7.15 -17.68
C GLN A 134 16.55 7.33 -16.85
N TYR A 135 16.58 6.73 -15.66
CA TYR A 135 17.73 6.79 -14.77
C TYR A 135 17.89 5.51 -13.96
N GLU A 136 19.10 5.29 -13.44
CA GLU A 136 19.35 4.20 -12.49
C GLU A 136 18.40 4.28 -11.29
N GLN A 137 17.96 3.13 -10.79
CA GLN A 137 17.02 3.09 -9.68
C GLN A 137 17.66 3.70 -8.41
N ALA A 138 17.07 4.77 -7.91
CA ALA A 138 17.45 5.37 -6.64
C ALA A 138 16.95 4.51 -5.45
N PRO A 139 17.61 4.56 -4.28
CA PRO A 139 17.08 3.93 -3.07
C PRO A 139 15.72 4.52 -2.69
N ASN A 140 14.77 3.64 -2.32
CA ASN A 140 13.35 3.97 -2.09
C ASN A 140 13.09 5.21 -1.22
N ALA A 141 13.89 5.42 -0.17
CA ALA A 141 13.75 6.54 0.75
C ALA A 141 13.94 7.92 0.08
N ASN A 142 14.65 7.98 -1.05
CA ASN A 142 15.02 9.22 -1.75
C ASN A 142 14.57 9.21 -3.23
N ALA A 143 13.72 8.26 -3.63
CA ALA A 143 13.33 8.06 -5.01
C ALA A 143 12.00 8.76 -5.38
N GLY A 144 11.64 9.84 -4.69
CA GLY A 144 10.34 10.51 -4.89
C GLY A 144 10.12 11.08 -6.29
N ASN A 145 11.19 11.32 -7.05
CA ASN A 145 11.17 11.69 -8.47
C ASN A 145 11.09 10.51 -9.44
N GLN A 146 11.20 9.28 -8.95
CA GLN A 146 11.04 8.02 -9.69
C GLN A 146 9.79 7.23 -9.27
N HIS A 147 9.01 7.76 -8.34
CA HIS A 147 7.81 7.15 -7.80
C HIS A 147 6.57 7.75 -8.44
N PHE A 148 5.86 6.90 -9.19
CA PHE A 148 4.65 7.27 -9.91
C PHE A 148 3.45 6.52 -9.37
N ARG A 149 2.38 7.23 -9.09
CA ARG A 149 1.11 6.66 -8.67
C ARG A 149 0.11 6.75 -9.83
N PRO A 150 -0.30 5.61 -10.43
CA PRO A 150 -1.41 5.59 -11.36
C PRO A 150 -2.73 5.80 -10.59
N VAL A 151 -3.55 6.72 -11.06
CA VAL A 151 -4.87 7.03 -10.52
C VAL A 151 -5.89 7.00 -11.66
N LEU A 152 -6.97 6.24 -11.50
CA LEU A 152 -8.03 6.12 -12.50
C LEU A 152 -8.68 7.49 -12.71
N SER A 153 -8.78 7.94 -13.96
CA SER A 153 -9.36 9.23 -14.30
C SER A 153 -10.90 9.12 -14.43
N GLY A 154 -11.65 10.02 -13.78
CA GLY A 154 -13.12 10.07 -13.82
C GLY A 154 -13.65 11.52 -13.84
N ALA A 155 -14.91 11.72 -14.20
CA ALA A 155 -15.52 13.05 -14.32
C ALA A 155 -15.59 13.81 -12.98
N ASP A 156 -15.60 13.08 -11.86
CA ASP A 156 -15.64 13.64 -10.50
C ASP A 156 -14.26 13.76 -9.84
N TYR A 157 -13.17 13.70 -10.62
CA TYR A 157 -11.79 13.69 -10.14
C TYR A 157 -11.18 15.11 -10.08
N SER A 158 -10.67 15.56 -8.92
CA SER A 158 -9.94 16.83 -8.78
C SER A 158 -8.50 16.64 -8.28
N HIS A 159 -7.59 17.59 -8.55
CA HIS A 159 -6.14 17.47 -8.30
C HIS A 159 -5.61 18.19 -7.07
N ALA A 160 -6.37 19.13 -6.50
CA ALA A 160 -6.08 19.65 -5.16
C ALA A 160 -6.15 18.55 -4.07
N GLU A 161 -6.50 17.33 -4.47
CA GLU A 161 -6.96 16.21 -3.69
C GLU A 161 -5.95 15.04 -3.51
N THR A 162 -4.67 15.20 -3.83
CA THR A 162 -3.72 14.06 -3.76
C THR A 162 -2.31 14.40 -3.28
N MET A 163 -2.17 14.75 -2.00
CA MET A 163 -1.00 14.29 -1.23
C MET A 163 -1.27 12.86 -0.73
N PRO A 164 -0.29 11.94 -0.76
CA PRO A 164 -0.54 10.51 -0.60
C PRO A 164 -0.90 10.11 0.84
N PHE A 165 -1.93 9.26 0.97
CA PHE A 165 -1.97 8.29 2.07
C PHE A 165 -0.78 7.36 1.91
N VAL A 166 0.26 7.57 2.73
CA VAL A 166 1.31 6.59 2.93
C VAL A 166 0.87 5.77 4.13
N PRO A 167 0.42 4.51 4.00
CA PRO A 167 -0.12 3.75 5.12
C PRO A 167 0.83 3.70 6.31
N GLU A 168 2.12 3.58 6.05
CA GLU A 168 3.14 3.64 7.10
C GLU A 168 3.11 5.01 7.81
N VAL A 169 3.18 6.12 7.08
CA VAL A 169 3.27 7.48 7.65
C VAL A 169 1.93 8.01 8.15
N ASN A 170 0.82 7.74 7.47
CA ASN A 170 -0.52 8.19 7.83
C ASN A 170 -1.13 7.30 8.92
N SER A 171 -0.91 5.99 8.91
CA SER A 171 -1.28 5.17 10.08
C SER A 171 -0.38 5.50 11.27
N GLU A 172 0.92 5.75 11.08
CA GLU A 172 1.77 6.25 12.17
C GLU A 172 1.30 7.60 12.67
N ARG A 173 1.01 8.57 11.80
CA ARG A 173 0.49 9.88 12.20
C ARG A 173 -0.89 9.80 12.86
N LEU A 174 -1.81 8.97 12.36
CA LEU A 174 -3.11 8.76 13.00
C LEU A 174 -2.93 8.11 14.37
N ARG A 175 -2.07 7.08 14.48
CA ARG A 175 -1.71 6.45 15.74
C ARG A 175 -1.14 7.48 16.72
N ASP A 176 -0.18 8.27 16.29
CA ASP A 176 0.50 9.28 17.11
C ASP A 176 -0.49 10.39 17.52
N THR A 177 -1.43 10.75 16.64
CA THR A 177 -2.53 11.68 16.94
C THR A 177 -3.47 11.09 18.00
N VAL A 178 -3.88 9.83 17.86
CA VAL A 178 -4.70 9.11 18.87
C VAL A 178 -3.97 9.00 20.20
N ILE A 179 -2.67 8.75 20.19
CA ILE A 179 -1.82 8.76 21.40
C ILE A 179 -1.81 10.15 22.04
N SER A 180 -1.65 11.21 21.25
CA SER A 180 -1.64 12.58 21.76
C SER A 180 -2.97 12.95 22.43
N MET A 181 -4.10 12.44 21.93
CA MET A 181 -5.42 12.61 22.55
C MET A 181 -5.50 11.96 23.92
N ALA A 182 -4.90 10.78 24.10
CA ALA A 182 -4.84 10.11 25.39
C ALA A 182 -4.05 10.92 26.43
N GLY A 183 -2.98 11.61 26.00
CA GLY A 183 -2.13 12.43 26.85
C GLY A 183 -2.60 13.88 27.05
N ALA A 184 -3.58 14.37 26.29
CA ALA A 184 -4.03 15.75 26.35
C ALA A 184 -5.12 15.98 27.43
N VAL A 185 -4.80 16.73 28.51
CA VAL A 185 -5.68 17.62 29.31
C VAL A 185 -4.77 18.63 30.07
N PRO A 186 -4.85 19.98 29.84
CA PRO A 186 -5.94 20.82 30.36
C PRO A 186 -6.64 21.78 29.37
N GLU A 187 -6.22 21.92 28.12
CA GLU A 187 -6.90 22.82 27.16
C GLU A 187 -7.99 22.10 26.33
N VAL A 188 -9.09 22.82 26.09
CA VAL A 188 -10.34 22.36 25.47
C VAL A 188 -10.13 22.02 24.00
N GLY A 189 -10.69 20.89 23.55
CA GLY A 189 -10.63 20.52 22.14
C GLY A 189 -9.25 20.11 21.65
N SER A 190 -8.17 20.31 22.40
CA SER A 190 -6.78 20.05 21.95
C SER A 190 -6.57 18.66 21.33
N GLY A 191 -7.15 17.61 21.92
CA GLY A 191 -7.14 16.25 21.38
C GLY A 191 -8.01 16.09 20.13
N LEU A 192 -9.29 16.43 20.20
CA LEU A 192 -10.22 16.32 19.06
C LEU A 192 -9.82 17.22 17.89
N LYS A 193 -9.43 18.47 18.14
CA LYS A 193 -8.86 19.43 17.19
C LYS A 193 -7.63 18.88 16.48
N GLY A 194 -6.73 18.22 17.21
CA GLY A 194 -5.58 17.53 16.62
C GLY A 194 -6.01 16.45 15.64
N LEU A 195 -6.97 15.62 16.04
CA LEU A 195 -7.54 14.59 15.18
C LEU A 195 -8.29 15.16 13.96
N ILE A 196 -9.10 16.19 14.15
CA ILE A 196 -9.84 16.86 13.08
C ILE A 196 -8.87 17.51 12.10
N GLY A 197 -7.85 18.21 12.58
CA GLY A 197 -6.82 18.82 11.72
C GLY A 197 -6.01 17.78 10.93
N PHE A 198 -5.81 16.59 11.50
CA PHE A 198 -5.21 15.47 10.78
C PHE A 198 -6.15 14.88 9.73
N LEU A 199 -7.42 14.63 10.06
CA LEU A 199 -8.40 13.99 9.18
C LEU A 199 -8.90 14.93 8.06
N TRP A 200 -8.99 16.22 8.33
CA TRP A 200 -9.36 17.31 7.40
C TRP A 200 -8.24 18.36 7.31
N PRO A 201 -7.10 18.01 6.69
CA PRO A 201 -6.01 18.96 6.51
C PRO A 201 -6.43 20.13 5.61
N LYS A 202 -6.07 21.37 5.99
CA LYS A 202 -6.44 22.57 5.22
C LYS A 202 -5.83 22.54 3.82
N GLY A 203 -6.66 22.81 2.81
CA GLY A 203 -6.22 22.93 1.42
C GLY A 203 -5.75 21.60 0.79
N GLN A 204 -6.15 20.47 1.37
CA GLN A 204 -5.79 19.12 0.92
C GLN A 204 -7.02 18.19 1.01
N SER A 205 -7.00 17.07 0.28
CA SER A 205 -7.97 15.99 0.46
C SER A 205 -8.03 15.48 1.89
N THR A 206 -9.22 15.07 2.31
CA THR A 206 -9.39 14.40 3.59
C THR A 206 -8.58 13.10 3.63
N VAL A 207 -8.14 12.70 4.82
CA VAL A 207 -7.45 11.40 5.00
C VAL A 207 -8.33 10.25 4.52
N PHE A 208 -9.65 10.40 4.61
CA PHE A 208 -10.62 9.41 4.16
C PHE A 208 -10.57 9.20 2.64
N ASP A 209 -10.50 10.28 1.85
CA ASP A 209 -10.40 10.20 0.39
C ASP A 209 -9.03 9.64 -0.02
N GLN A 210 -7.97 10.03 0.69
CA GLN A 210 -6.63 9.49 0.46
C GLN A 210 -6.56 7.98 0.76
N MET A 211 -7.19 7.53 1.85
CA MET A 211 -7.31 6.12 2.25
C MET A 211 -8.14 5.32 1.24
N ARG A 212 -9.27 5.86 0.79
CA ARG A 212 -10.12 5.24 -0.25
C ARG A 212 -9.32 4.97 -1.51
N ASN A 213 -8.69 6.00 -2.07
CA ASN A 213 -7.90 5.86 -3.30
C ASN A 213 -6.74 4.87 -3.14
N TYR A 214 -6.19 4.70 -1.93
CA TYR A 214 -5.17 3.69 -1.64
C TYR A 214 -5.77 2.27 -1.63
N VAL A 215 -6.89 2.06 -0.92
CA VAL A 215 -7.56 0.76 -0.87
C VAL A 215 -8.12 0.36 -2.24
N GLU A 216 -8.63 1.29 -3.05
CA GLU A 216 -9.04 1.04 -4.45
C GLU A 216 -7.87 0.52 -5.30
N THR A 217 -6.68 1.07 -5.08
CA THR A 217 -5.46 0.67 -5.80
C THR A 217 -4.93 -0.69 -5.34
N LEU A 218 -5.12 -1.03 -4.05
CA LEU A 218 -4.54 -2.24 -3.46
C LEU A 218 -5.48 -3.44 -3.43
N VAL A 219 -6.77 -3.21 -3.20
CA VAL A 219 -7.74 -4.27 -2.90
C VAL A 219 -9.06 -3.98 -3.60
N LYS A 220 -8.96 -3.79 -4.93
CA LYS A 220 -10.04 -3.34 -5.81
C LYS A 220 -11.37 -4.10 -5.66
N GLU A 221 -11.31 -5.40 -5.40
CA GLU A 221 -12.53 -6.23 -5.24
C GLU A 221 -13.19 -6.09 -3.85
N LEU A 222 -12.56 -5.39 -2.91
CA LEU A 222 -13.06 -5.21 -1.56
C LEU A 222 -13.82 -3.90 -1.36
N ILE A 223 -14.05 -3.06 -2.36
CA ILE A 223 -14.81 -1.81 -2.14
C ILE A 223 -16.27 -1.99 -2.55
N GLU A 224 -17.16 -1.60 -1.64
CA GLU A 224 -18.58 -1.52 -1.89
C GLU A 224 -18.96 -0.05 -2.08
N GLU A 225 -19.00 0.38 -3.34
CA GLU A 225 -19.21 1.77 -3.76
C GLU A 225 -20.54 2.36 -3.28
N ASN A 226 -21.59 1.53 -3.17
CA ASN A 226 -22.97 1.97 -2.94
C ASN A 226 -23.22 2.78 -1.64
N ASN A 227 -22.31 2.75 -0.64
CA ASN A 227 -22.50 3.47 0.64
C ASN A 227 -21.44 4.57 0.90
N LEU A 228 -20.51 4.81 -0.03
CA LEU A 228 -19.39 5.73 0.21
C LEU A 228 -19.84 7.19 0.39
N LEU A 229 -20.77 7.64 -0.47
CA LEU A 229 -21.34 8.98 -0.40
C LEU A 229 -22.07 9.23 0.92
N GLN A 230 -22.76 8.22 1.46
CA GLN A 230 -23.46 8.35 2.75
C GLN A 230 -22.48 8.54 3.91
N ILE A 231 -21.40 7.75 3.94
CA ILE A 231 -20.34 7.88 4.96
C ILE A 231 -19.68 9.26 4.84
N GLN A 232 -19.34 9.70 3.63
CA GLN A 232 -18.73 11.01 3.39
C GLN A 232 -19.64 12.16 3.84
N ASN A 233 -20.94 12.11 3.53
CA ASN A 233 -21.88 13.15 3.95
C ASN A 233 -21.98 13.25 5.48
N LYS A 234 -22.03 12.11 6.19
CA LYS A 234 -22.03 12.08 7.66
C LYS A 234 -20.71 12.58 8.25
N LEU A 235 -19.58 12.24 7.63
CA LEU A 235 -18.26 12.75 8.00
C LEU A 235 -18.17 14.28 7.83
N ASN A 236 -18.70 14.82 6.74
CA ASN A 236 -18.76 16.27 6.51
C ASN A 236 -19.66 16.95 7.55
N GLY A 237 -20.83 16.39 7.85
CA GLY A 237 -21.71 16.89 8.92
C GLY A 237 -21.05 16.87 10.30
N PHE A 238 -20.27 15.83 10.61
CA PHE A 238 -19.46 15.79 11.83
C PHE A 238 -18.43 16.93 11.83
N HIS A 239 -17.67 17.07 10.74
CA HIS A 239 -16.62 18.08 10.61
C HIS A 239 -17.15 19.50 10.79
N ASP A 240 -18.28 19.82 10.15
CA ASP A 240 -18.91 21.14 10.24
C ASP A 240 -19.30 21.46 11.69
N ASN A 241 -19.91 20.51 12.40
CA ASN A 241 -20.22 20.68 13.82
C ASN A 241 -18.95 20.84 14.67
N ALA A 242 -17.92 20.06 14.39
CA ALA A 242 -16.68 20.07 15.16
C ALA A 242 -15.90 21.38 15.01
N VAL A 243 -15.85 21.96 13.81
CA VAL A 243 -15.20 23.25 13.56
C VAL A 243 -15.87 24.38 14.34
N VAL A 244 -17.20 24.35 14.48
CA VAL A 244 -17.93 25.37 15.24
C VAL A 244 -17.85 25.10 16.74
N TYR A 245 -17.96 23.84 17.18
CA TYR A 245 -17.78 23.42 18.57
C TYR A 245 -16.48 23.94 19.18
N GLU A 246 -15.36 23.82 18.44
CA GLU A 246 -14.03 24.28 18.87
C GLU A 246 -13.97 25.79 19.11
N LYS A 247 -14.70 26.58 18.33
CA LYS A 247 -14.72 28.05 18.44
C LYS A 247 -15.75 28.56 19.44
N THR A 248 -16.69 27.71 19.85
CA THR A 248 -17.80 28.11 20.70
C THR A 248 -17.38 28.15 22.17
N SER A 249 -17.75 29.23 22.86
CA SER A 249 -17.46 29.46 24.29
C SER A 249 -17.97 28.32 25.17
N ALA A 250 -17.21 28.03 26.23
CA ALA A 250 -17.52 27.04 27.26
C ALA A 250 -18.93 27.19 27.82
N THR A 251 -19.53 26.06 28.22
CA THR A 251 -20.80 26.00 28.99
C THR A 251 -21.98 26.74 28.36
N THR A 252 -21.89 27.10 27.07
CA THR A 252 -22.99 27.71 26.34
C THR A 252 -23.93 26.65 25.78
N LYS A 253 -25.22 26.96 25.72
CA LYS A 253 -26.22 26.10 25.07
C LYS A 253 -25.77 25.69 23.66
N GLN A 254 -25.25 26.66 22.91
CA GLN A 254 -24.74 26.44 21.56
C GLN A 254 -23.60 25.40 21.51
N LYS A 255 -22.68 25.41 22.47
CA LYS A 255 -21.60 24.40 22.52
C LYS A 255 -22.15 22.99 22.72
N SER A 256 -23.12 22.85 23.63
CA SER A 256 -23.78 21.56 23.90
C SER A 256 -24.56 21.04 22.68
N GLU A 257 -25.19 21.92 21.91
CA GLU A 257 -25.94 21.56 20.69
C GLU A 257 -25.00 21.02 19.60
N TYR A 258 -23.87 21.70 19.34
CA TYR A 258 -22.90 21.21 18.36
C TYR A 258 -22.27 19.88 18.77
N PHE A 259 -21.95 19.71 20.06
CA PHE A 259 -21.40 18.45 20.55
C PHE A 259 -22.42 17.30 20.45
N THR A 260 -23.69 17.56 20.76
CA THR A 260 -24.78 16.60 20.57
C THR A 260 -24.94 16.23 19.09
N GLY A 261 -24.76 17.19 18.18
CA GLY A 261 -24.67 16.96 16.74
C GLY A 261 -23.56 15.97 16.38
N MET A 262 -22.35 16.18 16.92
CA MET A 262 -21.20 15.27 16.72
C MET A 262 -21.48 13.85 17.24
N LEU A 263 -22.06 13.72 18.45
CA LEU A 263 -22.42 12.41 19.04
C LEU A 263 -23.41 11.63 18.15
N ARG A 264 -24.40 12.32 17.59
CA ARG A 264 -25.36 11.71 16.66
C ARG A 264 -24.67 11.19 15.39
N GLU A 265 -23.75 11.96 14.81
CA GLU A 265 -23.05 11.52 13.59
C GLU A 265 -22.15 10.31 13.84
N VAL A 266 -21.41 10.25 14.96
CA VAL A 266 -20.56 9.08 15.26
C VAL A 266 -21.38 7.81 15.51
N ASN A 267 -22.57 7.94 16.11
CA ASN A 267 -23.50 6.83 16.28
C ASN A 267 -24.04 6.34 14.92
N ASN A 268 -24.41 7.26 14.02
CA ASN A 268 -24.86 6.92 12.67
C ASN A 268 -23.75 6.24 11.85
N LEU A 269 -22.52 6.76 11.93
CA LEU A 269 -21.37 6.23 11.22
C LEU A 269 -20.99 4.82 11.67
N LYS A 270 -21.18 4.49 12.96
CA LYS A 270 -20.92 3.14 13.50
C LYS A 270 -21.64 2.07 12.69
N HIS A 271 -22.91 2.29 12.36
CA HIS A 271 -23.72 1.34 11.59
C HIS A 271 -23.28 1.21 10.13
N ASP A 272 -22.69 2.25 9.54
CA ASP A 272 -22.24 2.20 8.15
C ASP A 272 -20.89 1.48 8.00
N VAL A 273 -20.00 1.64 8.98
CA VAL A 273 -18.63 1.11 8.92
C VAL A 273 -18.48 -0.25 9.59
N ILE A 274 -19.33 -0.60 10.55
CA ILE A 274 -19.35 -1.95 11.14
C ILE A 274 -20.33 -2.81 10.34
N ASN A 275 -19.81 -3.59 9.40
CA ASN A 275 -20.58 -4.53 8.58
C ASN A 275 -20.21 -5.97 8.94
N ALA A 276 -21.14 -6.72 9.55
CA ALA A 276 -20.89 -8.11 9.94
C ALA A 276 -20.82 -9.09 8.76
N GLN A 277 -21.45 -8.77 7.63
CA GLN A 277 -21.53 -9.64 6.44
C GLN A 277 -20.30 -9.48 5.55
N HIS A 278 -19.86 -8.24 5.32
CA HIS A 278 -18.72 -7.88 4.48
C HIS A 278 -17.75 -6.92 5.20
N PRO A 279 -17.21 -7.32 6.36
CA PRO A 279 -16.36 -6.46 7.20
C PRO A 279 -15.06 -6.05 6.49
N GLU A 280 -14.52 -6.90 5.62
CA GLU A 280 -13.34 -6.61 4.81
C GLU A 280 -13.54 -5.40 3.89
N LYS A 281 -14.79 -5.09 3.52
CA LYS A 281 -15.11 -3.99 2.62
C LYS A 281 -15.16 -2.61 3.27
N ARG A 282 -15.05 -2.55 4.60
CA ARG A 282 -15.11 -1.31 5.38
C ARG A 282 -13.78 -0.92 6.04
N LEU A 283 -12.72 -1.70 5.81
CA LEU A 283 -11.37 -1.46 6.35
C LEU A 283 -10.89 -0.02 6.17
N THR A 284 -11.22 0.59 5.02
CA THR A 284 -10.84 1.94 4.64
C THR A 284 -11.25 3.01 5.65
N TYR A 285 -12.46 2.93 6.19
CA TYR A 285 -13.02 3.95 7.08
C TYR A 285 -13.00 3.52 8.54
N LEU A 286 -12.94 2.21 8.80
CA LEU A 286 -13.14 1.64 10.12
C LEU A 286 -12.21 2.22 11.19
N VAL A 287 -10.92 2.37 10.88
CA VAL A 287 -9.92 2.87 11.84
C VAL A 287 -10.09 4.37 12.08
N SER A 288 -10.34 5.15 11.03
CA SER A 288 -10.49 6.60 11.14
C SER A 288 -11.80 6.98 11.84
N VAL A 289 -12.91 6.32 11.48
CA VAL A 289 -14.22 6.50 12.12
C VAL A 289 -14.19 5.98 13.56
N GLY A 290 -13.58 4.82 13.83
CA GLY A 290 -13.43 4.32 15.19
C GLY A 290 -12.62 5.27 16.08
N SER A 291 -11.55 5.87 15.54
CA SER A 291 -10.76 6.88 16.26
C SER A 291 -11.58 8.14 16.57
N LEU A 292 -12.38 8.60 15.60
CA LEU A 292 -13.28 9.76 15.75
C LEU A 292 -14.36 9.51 16.80
N ALA A 293 -15.02 8.36 16.73
CA ALA A 293 -16.09 7.96 17.64
C ALA A 293 -15.57 7.84 19.08
N LEU A 294 -14.47 7.12 19.28
CA LEU A 294 -13.87 6.95 20.61
C LEU A 294 -13.32 8.26 21.16
N GLY A 295 -12.74 9.11 20.30
CA GLY A 295 -12.34 10.45 20.69
C GLY A 295 -13.50 11.30 21.19
N THR A 296 -14.63 11.28 20.48
CA THR A 296 -15.83 12.05 20.82
C THR A 296 -16.48 11.55 22.11
N LEU A 297 -16.63 10.24 22.26
CA LEU A 297 -17.18 9.62 23.48
C LEU A 297 -16.27 9.87 24.69
N ARG A 298 -14.95 9.85 24.51
CA ARG A 298 -14.00 10.23 25.56
C ARG A 298 -14.19 11.69 25.96
N GLU A 299 -14.30 12.60 25.00
CA GLU A 299 -14.52 14.04 25.28
C GLU A 299 -15.79 14.24 26.11
N GLN A 300 -16.87 13.49 25.81
CA GLN A 300 -18.09 13.51 26.60
C GLN A 300 -17.82 13.12 28.06
N CYS A 301 -17.14 11.99 28.29
CA CYS A 301 -16.84 11.49 29.62
C CYS A 301 -15.96 12.45 30.44
N VAL A 302 -14.93 13.05 29.83
CA VAL A 302 -13.91 13.80 30.57
C VAL A 302 -14.15 15.30 30.60
N ARG A 303 -15.00 15.84 29.71
CA ARG A 303 -15.29 17.28 29.58
C ARG A 303 -16.77 17.62 29.69
N TYR A 304 -17.61 16.72 30.20
CA TYR A 304 -19.06 16.94 30.30
C TYR A 304 -19.42 18.31 30.89
N GLN A 305 -18.89 18.65 32.08
CA GLN A 305 -19.20 19.93 32.73
C GLN A 305 -18.77 21.15 31.92
N TYR A 306 -17.68 21.04 31.17
CA TYR A 306 -17.23 22.11 30.30
C TYR A 306 -18.14 22.29 29.07
N ILE A 307 -18.69 21.19 28.55
CA ILE A 307 -19.58 21.17 27.39
C ILE A 307 -20.99 21.64 27.77
N TYR A 308 -21.54 21.10 28.85
CA TYR A 308 -22.94 21.23 29.24
C TYR A 308 -23.18 22.21 30.40
N GLY A 309 -22.13 22.68 31.08
CA GLY A 309 -22.22 23.62 32.19
C GLY A 309 -22.59 23.02 33.54
N ILE A 310 -22.85 21.71 33.61
CA ILE A 310 -23.26 20.99 34.82
C ILE A 310 -22.39 19.72 35.02
N PRO A 311 -22.18 19.25 36.26
CA PRO A 311 -21.58 17.93 36.48
C PRO A 311 -22.33 16.84 35.71
N ASP A 312 -21.62 15.82 35.24
CA ASP A 312 -22.22 14.73 34.47
C ASP A 312 -23.17 13.90 35.34
N PRO A 313 -24.50 13.96 35.12
CA PRO A 313 -25.44 13.15 35.89
C PRO A 313 -25.38 11.67 35.49
N ASP A 314 -24.89 11.37 34.28
CA ASP A 314 -24.96 10.05 33.64
C ASP A 314 -23.55 9.50 33.32
N ALA A 315 -22.55 9.88 34.12
CA ALA A 315 -21.14 9.56 33.88
C ALA A 315 -20.87 8.05 33.70
N ALA A 316 -21.59 7.20 34.45
CA ALA A 316 -21.49 5.76 34.33
C ALA A 316 -22.00 5.25 32.98
N ASP A 317 -23.09 5.83 32.48
CA ASP A 317 -23.69 5.46 31.19
C ASP A 317 -22.85 5.96 30.03
N HIS A 318 -22.28 7.17 30.09
CA HIS A 318 -21.33 7.66 29.09
C HIS A 318 -20.06 6.80 29.02
N LEU A 319 -19.55 6.35 30.18
CA LEU A 319 -18.43 5.42 30.21
C LEU A 319 -18.80 4.06 29.60
N ALA A 320 -19.97 3.52 29.93
CA ALA A 320 -20.46 2.26 29.34
C ALA A 320 -20.67 2.37 27.81
N GLN A 321 -21.11 3.53 27.31
CA GLN A 321 -21.20 3.81 25.88
C GLN A 321 -19.82 3.82 25.22
N PHE A 322 -18.81 4.43 25.86
CA PHE A 322 -17.43 4.37 25.40
C PHE A 322 -16.93 2.91 25.33
N ASP A 323 -17.13 2.13 26.40
CA ASP A 323 -16.66 0.73 26.48
C ASP A 323 -17.31 -0.15 25.41
N THR A 324 -18.61 0.03 25.19
CA THR A 324 -19.35 -0.67 24.13
C THR A 324 -18.80 -0.32 22.74
N ALA A 325 -18.62 0.97 22.46
CA ALA A 325 -18.03 1.40 21.19
C ALA A 325 -16.61 0.86 21.01
N PHE A 326 -15.79 0.87 22.07
CA PHE A 326 -14.43 0.34 22.05
C PHE A 326 -14.41 -1.15 21.70
N ALA A 327 -15.27 -1.94 22.34
CA ALA A 327 -15.40 -3.36 22.06
C ALA A 327 -15.83 -3.62 20.61
N ASP A 328 -16.86 -2.91 20.14
CA ASP A 328 -17.43 -3.10 18.80
C ASP A 328 -16.44 -2.75 17.69
N TYR A 329 -15.80 -1.58 17.75
CA TYR A 329 -14.82 -1.16 16.75
C TYR A 329 -13.58 -2.07 16.76
N THR A 330 -13.15 -2.53 17.94
CA THR A 330 -12.01 -3.45 18.06
C THR A 330 -12.34 -4.82 17.44
N ALA A 331 -13.53 -5.37 17.75
CA ALA A 331 -14.01 -6.62 17.17
C ALA A 331 -14.15 -6.51 15.65
N ALA A 332 -14.70 -5.40 15.14
CA ALA A 332 -14.79 -5.13 13.72
C ALA A 332 -13.41 -5.14 13.06
N CYS A 333 -12.39 -4.48 13.64
CA CYS A 333 -11.04 -4.46 13.08
C CYS A 333 -10.44 -5.87 12.95
N ILE A 334 -10.62 -6.70 13.99
CA ILE A 334 -10.13 -8.09 14.00
C ILE A 334 -10.82 -8.90 12.91
N LEU A 335 -12.14 -8.82 12.83
CA LEU A 335 -12.93 -9.55 11.86
C LEU A 335 -12.61 -9.11 10.42
N SER A 336 -12.54 -7.80 10.17
CA SER A 336 -12.18 -7.25 8.86
C SER A 336 -10.79 -7.69 8.41
N ARG A 337 -9.80 -7.72 9.32
CA ARG A 337 -8.45 -8.23 9.03
C ARG A 337 -8.49 -9.68 8.61
N GLN A 338 -9.21 -10.52 9.36
CA GLN A 338 -9.34 -11.94 9.08
C GLN A 338 -9.98 -12.17 7.71
N ARG A 339 -11.13 -11.55 7.44
CA ARG A 339 -11.85 -11.72 6.18
C ARG A 339 -11.08 -11.21 4.96
N ALA A 340 -10.34 -10.11 5.10
CA ALA A 340 -9.47 -9.64 4.03
C ALA A 340 -8.37 -10.66 3.71
N LEU A 341 -7.72 -11.25 4.73
CA LEU A 341 -6.71 -12.27 4.52
C LEU A 341 -7.29 -13.54 3.87
N GLU A 342 -8.45 -14.01 4.35
CA GLU A 342 -9.17 -15.14 3.76
C GLU A 342 -9.50 -14.89 2.27
N TRP A 343 -10.01 -13.70 1.94
CA TRP A 343 -10.25 -13.29 0.56
C TRP A 343 -8.96 -13.33 -0.27
N ARG A 344 -7.85 -12.82 0.26
CA ARG A 344 -6.58 -12.79 -0.47
C ARG A 344 -6.04 -14.19 -0.74
N LEU A 345 -6.16 -15.11 0.22
CA LEU A 345 -5.68 -16.48 0.08
C LEU A 345 -6.49 -17.29 -0.93
N LYS A 346 -7.79 -17.00 -1.10
CA LYS A 346 -8.64 -17.63 -2.14
C LYS A 346 -8.15 -17.40 -3.57
N LYS A 347 -7.27 -16.41 -3.79
CA LYS A 347 -6.68 -16.13 -5.10
C LYS A 347 -5.56 -17.11 -5.48
N ILE A 348 -5.06 -17.87 -4.52
CA ILE A 348 -4.05 -18.91 -4.72
C ILE A 348 -4.76 -20.23 -5.03
N GLY A 349 -4.36 -20.89 -6.11
CA GLY A 349 -5.00 -22.08 -6.66
C GLY A 349 -4.02 -23.18 -7.03
N TRP A 350 -4.57 -24.39 -7.14
CA TRP A 350 -3.88 -25.62 -7.53
C TRP A 350 -4.55 -26.22 -8.76
N ARG A 351 -3.75 -26.72 -9.71
CA ARG A 351 -4.24 -27.45 -10.90
C ARG A 351 -3.32 -28.61 -11.23
N GLU A 352 -3.88 -29.71 -11.72
CA GLU A 352 -3.13 -30.85 -12.25
C GLU A 352 -3.56 -31.11 -13.69
N GLU A 353 -2.61 -31.54 -14.53
CA GLU A 353 -2.85 -31.93 -15.91
C GLU A 353 -2.19 -33.29 -16.18
N ASP A 354 -2.91 -34.18 -16.85
CA ASP A 354 -2.41 -35.45 -17.38
C ASP A 354 -2.51 -35.41 -18.90
N LYS A 355 -1.42 -35.81 -19.57
CA LYS A 355 -1.34 -35.86 -21.02
C LYS A 355 -0.59 -37.10 -21.47
N THR A 356 -1.22 -37.95 -22.26
CA THR A 356 -0.55 -39.03 -22.98
C THR A 356 0.49 -38.44 -23.93
N ILE A 357 1.72 -38.91 -23.83
CA ILE A 357 2.83 -38.64 -24.73
C ILE A 357 3.14 -39.94 -25.51
N GLY A 358 3.76 -39.83 -26.69
CA GLY A 358 3.93 -40.96 -27.61
C GLY A 358 4.55 -42.22 -26.98
N LEU A 359 4.26 -43.38 -27.58
CA LEU A 359 4.73 -44.71 -27.13
C LEU A 359 4.20 -45.13 -25.74
N GLY A 360 2.94 -44.79 -25.41
CA GLY A 360 2.28 -45.26 -24.19
C GLY A 360 2.75 -44.57 -22.89
N ASN A 361 3.54 -43.50 -23.01
CA ASN A 361 4.00 -42.74 -21.86
C ASN A 361 2.99 -41.65 -21.48
N SER A 362 2.96 -41.24 -20.21
CA SER A 362 2.12 -40.10 -19.76
C SER A 362 2.99 -39.02 -19.11
N LYS A 363 2.58 -37.76 -19.28
CA LYS A 363 3.15 -36.59 -18.62
C LYS A 363 2.15 -36.03 -17.63
N TYR A 364 2.54 -36.00 -16.36
CA TYR A 364 1.80 -35.38 -15.28
C TYR A 364 2.42 -34.03 -14.95
N THR A 365 1.63 -32.95 -15.03
CA THR A 365 2.08 -31.59 -14.70
C THR A 365 1.23 -31.03 -13.56
N TYR A 366 1.90 -30.45 -12.57
CA TYR A 366 1.28 -29.89 -11.37
C TYR A 366 1.55 -28.38 -11.34
N PHE A 367 0.53 -27.59 -11.08
CA PHE A 367 0.58 -26.13 -11.12
C PHE A 367 0.12 -25.55 -9.79
N ALA A 368 0.86 -24.56 -9.32
CA ALA A 368 0.41 -23.61 -8.31
C ALA A 368 0.34 -22.24 -8.97
N SER A 369 -0.71 -21.47 -8.71
CA SER A 369 -0.88 -20.14 -9.26
C SER A 369 -1.50 -19.19 -8.25
N ASP A 370 -1.26 -17.90 -8.42
CA ASP A 370 -1.88 -16.83 -7.66
C ASP A 370 -2.47 -15.83 -8.66
N SER A 371 -3.77 -15.87 -8.81
CA SER A 371 -4.51 -15.03 -9.76
C SER A 371 -4.45 -13.53 -9.42
N TYR A 372 -4.18 -13.20 -8.16
CA TYR A 372 -4.14 -11.79 -7.71
C TYR A 372 -2.94 -11.04 -8.29
N ASP A 373 -1.80 -11.72 -8.43
CA ASP A 373 -0.58 -11.11 -8.94
C ASP A 373 -0.01 -11.84 -10.16
N GLY A 374 -0.70 -12.87 -10.63
CA GLY A 374 -0.32 -13.68 -11.78
C GLY A 374 0.89 -14.59 -11.54
N TRP A 375 1.35 -14.76 -10.28
CA TRP A 375 2.40 -15.72 -9.98
C TRP A 375 1.97 -17.13 -10.40
N SER A 376 2.89 -17.90 -10.98
CA SER A 376 2.67 -19.31 -11.27
C SER A 376 3.97 -20.10 -11.16
N ALA A 377 3.83 -21.37 -10.80
CA ALA A 377 4.88 -22.35 -10.77
C ALA A 377 4.34 -23.69 -11.26
N SER A 378 5.20 -24.48 -11.90
CA SER A 378 4.84 -25.82 -12.35
C SER A 378 6.02 -26.77 -12.29
N MET A 379 5.76 -28.03 -11.98
CA MET A 379 6.69 -29.14 -12.18
C MET A 379 5.98 -30.27 -12.90
N TYR A 380 6.73 -31.08 -13.63
CA TYR A 380 6.18 -32.25 -14.31
C TYR A 380 7.01 -33.50 -14.02
N ARG A 381 6.40 -34.65 -14.23
CA ARG A 381 7.08 -35.95 -14.34
C ARG A 381 6.47 -36.75 -15.49
N THR A 382 7.22 -37.68 -16.04
CA THR A 382 6.71 -38.65 -17.02
C THR A 382 6.76 -40.07 -16.46
N THR A 383 6.05 -40.99 -17.12
CA THR A 383 6.16 -42.44 -16.86
C THR A 383 7.49 -43.03 -17.30
N SER A 384 8.20 -42.38 -18.24
CA SER A 384 9.56 -42.74 -18.68
C SER A 384 10.65 -42.39 -17.67
N GLY A 385 10.32 -41.65 -16.59
CA GLY A 385 11.28 -41.19 -15.57
C GLY A 385 11.83 -39.79 -15.81
N ASP A 386 11.41 -39.09 -16.86
CA ASP A 386 11.81 -37.70 -17.14
C ASP A 386 11.09 -36.71 -16.21
N GLY A 387 11.74 -35.57 -15.94
CA GLY A 387 11.19 -34.49 -15.12
C GLY A 387 11.61 -34.56 -13.64
N THR A 388 10.80 -34.00 -12.76
CA THR A 388 11.11 -33.89 -11.33
C THR A 388 10.60 -35.11 -10.55
N PRO A 389 11.47 -35.87 -9.85
CA PRO A 389 11.03 -36.90 -8.92
C PRO A 389 10.13 -36.31 -7.83
N ASN A 390 9.02 -37.00 -7.49
CA ASN A 390 8.03 -36.51 -6.52
C ASN A 390 7.48 -35.10 -6.85
N ALA A 391 7.31 -34.79 -8.15
CA ALA A 391 6.86 -33.48 -8.64
C ALA A 391 5.60 -32.97 -7.91
N ARG A 392 4.64 -33.85 -7.61
CA ARG A 392 3.41 -33.49 -6.89
C ARG A 392 3.70 -32.98 -5.48
N GLN A 393 4.43 -33.75 -4.68
CA GLN A 393 4.76 -33.41 -3.31
C GLN A 393 5.62 -32.14 -3.25
N ARG A 394 6.59 -32.01 -4.15
CA ARG A 394 7.42 -30.80 -4.27
C ARG A 394 6.58 -29.57 -4.63
N MET A 395 5.61 -29.70 -5.53
CA MET A 395 4.72 -28.61 -5.89
C MET A 395 3.71 -28.27 -4.79
N GLN A 396 3.30 -29.21 -3.96
CA GLN A 396 2.51 -28.93 -2.76
C GLN A 396 3.30 -28.08 -1.75
N VAL A 397 4.61 -28.34 -1.59
CA VAL A 397 5.49 -27.48 -0.79
C VAL A 397 5.59 -26.07 -1.39
N VAL A 398 5.73 -25.95 -2.71
CA VAL A 398 5.75 -24.64 -3.40
C VAL A 398 4.44 -23.87 -3.18
N LEU A 399 3.29 -24.54 -3.24
CA LEU A 399 1.99 -23.94 -2.94
C LEU A 399 1.91 -23.46 -1.49
N GLN A 400 2.34 -24.29 -0.54
CA GLN A 400 2.33 -23.95 0.89
C GLN A 400 3.25 -22.76 1.19
N ASN A 401 4.46 -22.74 0.61
CA ASN A 401 5.37 -21.61 0.71
C ASN A 401 4.74 -20.32 0.17
N ARG A 402 3.99 -20.40 -0.94
CA ARG A 402 3.28 -19.23 -1.48
C ARG A 402 2.20 -18.74 -0.52
N ILE A 403 1.44 -19.64 0.09
CA ILE A 403 0.42 -19.31 1.11
C ILE A 403 1.08 -18.60 2.30
N GLU A 404 2.20 -19.10 2.80
CA GLU A 404 2.94 -18.51 3.92
C GLU A 404 3.49 -17.11 3.59
N GLN A 405 4.09 -16.96 2.40
CA GLN A 405 4.56 -15.65 1.92
C GLN A 405 3.43 -14.62 1.85
N VAL A 406 2.32 -14.98 1.22
CA VAL A 406 1.16 -14.09 1.07
C VAL A 406 0.56 -13.76 2.43
N THR A 407 0.46 -14.76 3.32
CA THR A 407 -0.02 -14.56 4.70
C THR A 407 0.84 -13.56 5.46
N ALA A 408 2.17 -13.74 5.41
CA ALA A 408 3.09 -12.85 6.11
C ALA A 408 3.07 -11.44 5.53
N GLN A 409 3.17 -11.32 4.20
CA GLN A 409 3.26 -10.01 3.53
C GLN A 409 1.93 -9.24 3.63
N PHE A 410 0.83 -9.84 3.22
CA PHE A 410 -0.47 -9.17 3.23
C PHE A 410 -0.96 -8.94 4.67
N GLY A 411 -0.68 -9.87 5.58
CA GLY A 411 -0.94 -9.69 7.00
C GLY A 411 -0.20 -8.50 7.60
N ALA A 412 1.07 -8.28 7.23
CA ALA A 412 1.84 -7.12 7.65
C ALA A 412 1.25 -5.80 7.09
N GLU A 413 0.86 -5.78 5.82
CA GLU A 413 0.23 -4.62 5.18
C GLU A 413 -1.10 -4.25 5.89
N LEU A 414 -1.93 -5.24 6.21
CA LEU A 414 -3.15 -5.05 7.00
C LEU A 414 -2.84 -4.55 8.43
N ASP A 415 -1.79 -5.08 9.06
CA ASP A 415 -1.38 -4.68 10.40
C ASP A 415 -0.90 -3.23 10.48
N VAL A 416 -0.28 -2.72 9.42
CA VAL A 416 0.07 -1.30 9.30
C VAL A 416 -1.19 -0.44 9.18
N LEU A 417 -2.15 -0.85 8.34
CA LEU A 417 -3.41 -0.15 8.19
C LEU A 417 -4.19 -0.08 9.51
N LEU A 418 -4.21 -1.18 10.26
CA LEU A 418 -4.93 -1.32 11.53
C LEU A 418 -4.11 -0.87 12.75
N ALA A 419 -2.87 -0.44 12.58
CA ALA A 419 -2.01 -0.05 13.70
C ALA A 419 -2.63 0.99 14.66
N PRO A 420 -3.38 2.02 14.20
CA PRO A 420 -3.99 3.00 15.09
C PRO A 420 -5.07 2.41 16.01
N SER A 421 -5.76 1.33 15.62
CA SER A 421 -6.78 0.74 16.49
C SER A 421 -6.17 0.11 17.76
N ARG A 422 -4.89 -0.27 17.70
CA ARG A 422 -4.15 -0.83 18.84
C ARG A 422 -3.91 0.19 19.95
N THR A 423 -4.02 1.49 19.64
CA THR A 423 -3.86 2.57 20.62
C THR A 423 -5.17 3.06 21.21
N TRP A 424 -6.33 2.62 20.71
CA TRP A 424 -7.65 3.02 21.24
C TRP A 424 -7.83 2.71 22.72
N LYS A 425 -7.22 1.64 23.22
CA LYS A 425 -7.24 1.29 24.64
C LYS A 425 -6.70 2.41 25.55
N TYR A 426 -5.88 3.32 25.02
CA TYR A 426 -5.33 4.49 25.72
C TYR A 426 -6.31 5.68 25.73
N LEU A 427 -7.35 5.66 24.90
CA LEU A 427 -8.41 6.67 24.95
C LEU A 427 -9.40 6.43 26.10
N HIS A 428 -9.36 5.27 26.77
CA HIS A 428 -10.27 4.97 27.87
C HIS A 428 -10.17 6.05 28.97
N PRO A 429 -11.29 6.69 29.39
CA PRO A 429 -11.26 7.84 30.31
C PRO A 429 -10.48 7.63 31.60
N ASN A 430 -10.52 6.42 32.15
CA ASN A 430 -9.83 6.07 33.41
C ASN A 430 -8.38 5.60 33.22
N ARG A 431 -7.82 5.62 32.01
CA ARG A 431 -6.50 5.07 31.75
C ARG A 431 -5.42 6.14 31.80
N THR A 432 -4.43 5.91 32.64
CA THR A 432 -3.27 6.81 32.86
C THR A 432 -1.97 6.29 32.25
N GLN A 433 -1.97 5.05 31.77
CA GLN A 433 -0.78 4.40 31.19
C GLN A 433 -0.44 5.01 29.83
N GLN A 434 0.85 5.28 29.62
CA GLN A 434 1.36 5.72 28.33
C GLN A 434 1.62 4.53 27.39
N PRO A 435 1.56 4.73 26.06
CA PRO A 435 1.91 3.70 25.08
C PRO A 435 3.39 3.34 25.15
N THR A 436 3.70 2.07 24.90
CA THR A 436 5.08 1.60 24.69
C THR A 436 5.26 1.06 23.28
N THR A 437 6.41 1.32 22.68
CA THR A 437 6.74 0.81 21.35
C THR A 437 7.08 -0.67 21.44
N GLN A 438 6.44 -1.49 20.61
CA GLN A 438 6.77 -2.91 20.47
C GLN A 438 7.24 -3.21 19.05
N ARG A 439 8.40 -3.87 18.94
CA ARG A 439 8.90 -4.39 17.66
C ARG A 439 8.36 -5.81 17.46
N LYS A 440 7.74 -6.06 16.31
CA LYS A 440 7.38 -7.42 15.87
C LYS A 440 8.25 -7.81 14.69
N THR A 441 8.78 -9.03 14.74
CA THR A 441 9.47 -9.67 13.62
C THR A 441 8.49 -10.61 12.92
N LEU A 442 8.44 -10.56 11.60
CA LEU A 442 7.64 -11.45 10.77
C LEU A 442 8.57 -12.18 9.81
N ALA A 443 8.52 -13.50 9.81
CA ALA A 443 9.22 -14.32 8.82
C ALA A 443 8.36 -14.42 7.57
N MET A 444 8.89 -13.96 6.42
CA MET A 444 8.30 -14.25 5.12
C MET A 444 8.86 -15.61 4.70
N GLY A 445 8.00 -16.63 4.57
CA GLY A 445 8.42 -18.00 4.26
C GLY A 445 9.33 -18.14 3.03
N THR A 446 9.88 -19.34 2.81
CA THR A 446 10.93 -19.57 1.79
C THR A 446 10.46 -19.26 0.35
N TYR A 447 11.36 -18.77 -0.51
CA TYR A 447 11.10 -18.58 -1.94
C TYR A 447 11.39 -19.87 -2.72
N GLY A 448 10.41 -20.39 -3.46
CA GLY A 448 10.56 -21.61 -4.28
C GLY A 448 10.19 -22.89 -3.54
N SER A 449 10.84 -24.02 -3.85
CA SER A 449 10.69 -25.28 -3.12
C SER A 449 11.68 -25.36 -1.97
N LYS A 450 11.27 -25.92 -0.82
CA LYS A 450 12.16 -26.16 0.32
C LYS A 450 13.04 -27.39 0.05
N GLU A 451 14.33 -27.17 -0.14
CA GLU A 451 15.37 -28.19 0.03
C GLU A 451 16.37 -27.66 1.07
N GLY A 452 16.59 -28.39 2.17
CA GLY A 452 17.50 -28.00 3.25
C GLY A 452 16.86 -27.35 4.49
N VAL A 453 17.70 -26.75 5.33
CA VAL A 453 17.34 -26.13 6.62
C VAL A 453 16.97 -24.66 6.40
N ALA A 454 15.90 -24.20 7.05
CA ALA A 454 15.53 -22.78 7.00
C ALA A 454 16.59 -21.91 7.70
N PHE A 455 16.70 -20.66 7.31
CA PHE A 455 17.50 -19.67 8.03
C PHE A 455 17.03 -19.64 9.49
N SER A 456 17.96 -19.70 10.44
CA SER A 456 17.68 -19.74 11.87
C SER A 456 18.32 -18.56 12.61
N ASP A 457 18.42 -17.41 11.94
CA ASP A 457 19.12 -16.23 12.45
C ASP A 457 18.26 -15.39 13.41
N GLU A 458 17.03 -15.79 13.73
CA GLU A 458 16.09 -14.98 14.52
C GLU A 458 16.64 -14.59 15.89
N SER A 459 17.36 -15.50 16.55
CA SER A 459 18.01 -15.24 17.85
C SER A 459 19.20 -14.28 17.71
N ALA A 460 20.00 -14.43 16.65
CA ALA A 460 21.11 -13.53 16.34
C ALA A 460 20.65 -12.13 15.91
N ALA A 461 19.45 -12.05 15.32
CA ALA A 461 18.82 -10.82 14.84
C ALA A 461 18.12 -10.01 15.94
N ALA A 462 17.81 -10.62 17.08
CA ALA A 462 16.98 -10.01 18.13
C ALA A 462 17.57 -8.68 18.62
N GLY A 463 16.83 -7.58 18.41
CA GLY A 463 17.23 -6.22 18.81
C GLY A 463 18.25 -5.54 17.91
N LYS A 464 18.97 -6.29 17.06
CA LYS A 464 20.08 -5.79 16.25
C LYS A 464 19.64 -5.32 14.86
N ARG A 465 20.46 -4.53 14.17
CA ARG A 465 20.18 -4.06 12.79
C ARG A 465 21.00 -4.85 11.78
N ILE A 466 20.41 -5.14 10.62
CA ILE A 466 21.17 -5.63 9.48
C ILE A 466 22.10 -4.51 9.00
N THR A 467 23.40 -4.79 9.01
CA THR A 467 24.49 -3.90 8.62
C THR A 467 25.15 -4.35 7.32
N ALA A 468 25.04 -5.63 6.97
CA ALA A 468 25.41 -6.12 5.65
C ALA A 468 24.62 -7.38 5.27
N ILE A 469 24.50 -7.62 3.97
CA ILE A 469 24.09 -8.89 3.39
C ILE A 469 25.22 -9.35 2.48
N VAL A 470 25.78 -10.52 2.73
CA VAL A 470 26.82 -11.10 1.89
C VAL A 470 26.22 -12.27 1.12
N ILE A 471 26.25 -12.17 -0.21
CA ILE A 471 25.67 -13.15 -1.11
C ILE A 471 26.81 -13.82 -1.88
N HIS A 472 26.86 -15.15 -1.84
CA HIS A 472 27.73 -15.98 -2.66
C HIS A 472 26.94 -16.42 -3.88
N ALA A 473 27.40 -16.01 -5.07
CA ALA A 473 26.69 -16.32 -6.30
C ALA A 473 27.61 -16.57 -7.49
N GLY A 474 27.36 -17.65 -8.21
CA GLY A 474 27.84 -17.90 -9.57
C GLY A 474 26.73 -17.65 -10.60
N LEU A 475 26.32 -18.70 -11.32
CA LEU A 475 25.17 -18.65 -12.24
C LEU A 475 23.82 -18.55 -11.50
N TRP A 476 23.80 -19.01 -10.25
CA TRP A 476 22.71 -18.92 -9.29
C TRP A 476 23.23 -18.36 -7.96
N ILE A 477 22.33 -18.01 -7.04
CA ILE A 477 22.71 -17.71 -5.65
C ILE A 477 22.98 -19.04 -4.96
N ASP A 478 24.20 -19.23 -4.48
CA ASP A 478 24.67 -20.48 -3.87
C ASP A 478 24.53 -20.46 -2.35
N GLY A 479 24.71 -19.28 -1.75
CA GLY A 479 24.56 -19.08 -0.31
C GLY A 479 24.61 -17.62 0.10
N MET A 480 24.30 -17.34 1.36
CA MET A 480 24.40 -16.00 1.93
C MET A 480 24.59 -16.03 3.44
N HIS A 481 25.09 -14.93 4.00
CA HIS A 481 25.02 -14.64 5.44
C HIS A 481 24.70 -13.17 5.67
N LEU A 482 24.18 -12.87 6.85
CA LEU A 482 23.79 -11.53 7.26
C LEU A 482 24.78 -11.01 8.29
N CYS A 483 24.99 -9.70 8.36
CA CYS A 483 25.72 -9.08 9.46
C CYS A 483 24.77 -8.26 10.32
N TYR A 484 24.66 -8.57 11.60
CA TYR A 484 23.87 -7.82 12.58
C TYR A 484 24.77 -6.98 13.47
N ASP A 485 24.62 -5.65 13.43
CA ASP A 485 25.48 -4.68 14.13
C ASP A 485 26.99 -4.96 13.94
N GLY A 486 27.39 -5.34 12.72
CA GLY A 486 28.76 -5.68 12.34
C GLY A 486 29.16 -7.15 12.54
N ALA A 487 28.38 -7.96 13.26
CA ALA A 487 28.70 -9.37 13.50
C ALA A 487 28.04 -10.27 12.43
N PRO A 488 28.81 -11.09 11.68
CA PRO A 488 28.25 -12.02 10.70
C PRO A 488 27.50 -13.19 11.35
N THR A 489 26.45 -13.67 10.70
CA THR A 489 25.76 -14.92 11.02
C THR A 489 26.43 -16.12 10.35
N ALA A 490 25.92 -17.31 10.65
CA ALA A 490 26.36 -18.53 9.98
C ALA A 490 26.05 -18.44 8.47
N MET A 491 26.85 -19.14 7.67
CA MET A 491 26.59 -19.27 6.23
C MET A 491 25.33 -20.11 6.01
N HIS A 492 24.40 -19.59 5.22
CA HIS A 492 23.22 -20.30 4.75
C HIS A 492 23.42 -20.68 3.29
N GLY A 493 23.58 -21.99 3.01
CA GLY A 493 23.91 -22.49 1.67
C GLY A 493 25.42 -22.66 1.45
N GLY A 494 25.85 -22.69 0.18
CA GLY A 494 27.24 -22.91 -0.22
C GLY A 494 28.07 -21.62 -0.27
N GLY A 495 29.34 -21.70 0.15
CA GLY A 495 30.27 -20.56 0.16
C GLY A 495 31.30 -20.55 -0.98
N ALA A 496 31.26 -21.52 -1.90
CA ALA A 496 32.30 -21.74 -2.92
C ALA A 496 32.32 -20.66 -4.02
N ALA A 497 31.22 -19.91 -4.18
CA ALA A 497 31.11 -18.88 -5.19
C ALA A 497 31.61 -17.52 -4.73
N THR A 498 31.80 -16.62 -5.71
CA THR A 498 32.29 -15.26 -5.45
C THR A 498 31.33 -14.51 -4.55
N ALA A 499 31.84 -13.95 -3.45
CA ALA A 499 31.07 -13.17 -2.51
C ALA A 499 30.84 -11.75 -3.04
N ARG A 500 29.60 -11.25 -2.88
CA ARG A 500 29.25 -9.84 -3.07
C ARG A 500 28.61 -9.32 -1.79
N CYS A 501 29.11 -8.20 -1.30
CA CYS A 501 28.64 -7.58 -0.06
C CYS A 501 27.76 -6.36 -0.36
N LEU A 502 26.59 -6.33 0.25
CA LEU A 502 25.68 -5.19 0.29
C LEU A 502 25.72 -4.60 1.70
N THR A 503 26.44 -3.49 1.88
CA THR A 503 26.53 -2.79 3.16
C THR A 503 25.37 -1.83 3.37
N CYS A 504 24.77 -1.86 4.57
CA CYS A 504 23.69 -0.97 4.98
C CYS A 504 24.24 0.12 5.89
N SER A 505 24.04 1.40 5.53
CA SER A 505 24.49 2.49 6.40
C SER A 505 23.64 2.58 7.69
N PRO A 506 24.18 3.15 8.78
CA PRO A 506 23.45 3.32 10.05
C PRO A 506 22.13 4.10 9.92
N THR A 507 22.07 5.00 8.93
CA THR A 507 20.91 5.84 8.62
C THR A 507 19.92 5.19 7.66
N LYS A 508 20.30 4.11 6.97
CA LYS A 508 19.47 3.41 6.01
C LYS A 508 18.83 2.17 6.62
N ARG A 509 17.66 1.78 6.12
CA ARG A 509 16.99 0.51 6.42
C ARG A 509 16.74 -0.23 5.12
N LEU A 510 16.90 -1.55 5.16
CA LEU A 510 16.40 -2.42 4.11
C LEU A 510 14.89 -2.49 4.24
N CYS A 511 14.18 -1.84 3.33
CA CYS A 511 12.72 -1.80 3.37
C CYS A 511 12.05 -2.89 2.53
N ARG A 512 12.80 -3.58 1.63
CA ARG A 512 12.24 -4.61 0.74
C ARG A 512 13.30 -5.54 0.14
N SER A 513 12.91 -6.78 -0.14
CA SER A 513 13.62 -7.72 -1.02
C SER A 513 12.68 -8.23 -2.12
N THR A 514 13.22 -8.53 -3.30
CA THR A 514 12.48 -9.15 -4.42
C THR A 514 13.35 -10.22 -5.06
N ALA A 515 12.83 -11.44 -5.18
CA ALA A 515 13.47 -12.52 -5.93
C ALA A 515 12.81 -12.62 -7.31
N GLY A 516 13.61 -12.72 -8.37
CA GLY A 516 13.13 -12.91 -9.74
C GLY A 516 14.06 -13.85 -10.50
N ARG A 517 13.51 -14.67 -11.40
CA ARG A 517 14.31 -15.37 -12.41
C ARG A 517 14.72 -14.35 -13.46
N ARG A 518 16.02 -14.26 -13.79
CA ARG A 518 16.43 -13.78 -15.11
C ARG A 518 15.90 -14.80 -16.12
N THR A 519 14.87 -14.43 -16.86
CA THR A 519 14.60 -15.11 -18.13
C THR A 519 15.72 -14.67 -19.07
N ALA A 520 16.56 -15.63 -19.48
CA ALA A 520 17.53 -15.44 -20.54
C ALA A 520 16.80 -15.15 -21.85
#